data_AF-A0A3D5HB45-F1
#
_entry.id   AF-A0A3D5HB45-F1
#
_cell.length_a   1.000
_cell.length_b   1.000
_cell.length_c   1.000
_cell.angle_alpha   90.00
_cell.angle_beta   90.00
_cell.angle_gamma   90.00
#
_symmetry.space_group_name_H-M   'P 1'
#
loop_
_entity.id
_entity.type
_entity.pdbx_description
1 polymer ?
#
loop_
_entity_poly.entity_id
_entity_poly.type
_entity_poly.pdbx_seq_one_letter_code
_entity_poly.pdbx_strand_id
1 'polypeptide(L)' 'MKRKAAKPSFKPYTQAQPSLIPPSWDELIPAGHQVRVVNRAVEQIDLEPLLRKYKGGGTS' A
#
# COMPACT_ATOMS: atom_id res chain seq x y z
N MET A 1 -1.92 -21.74 -28.92
CA MET A 1 -2.92 -20.83 -28.30
C MET A 1 -2.19 -19.94 -27.28
N LYS A 2 -2.15 -18.61 -27.45
CA LYS A 2 -1.56 -17.72 -26.44
C LYS A 2 -2.54 -17.58 -25.26
N ARG A 3 -2.10 -17.90 -24.04
CA ARG A 3 -2.90 -17.70 -22.82
C ARG A 3 -3.10 -16.20 -22.57
N LYS A 4 -4.33 -15.79 -22.24
CA LYS A 4 -4.63 -14.44 -21.77
C LYS A 4 -3.89 -14.22 -20.44
N ALA A 5 -3.23 -13.07 -20.29
CA ALA A 5 -2.59 -12.71 -19.03
C ALA A 5 -3.66 -12.63 -17.91
N ALA A 6 -3.39 -13.29 -16.78
CA ALA A 6 -4.29 -13.24 -15.63
C ALA A 6 -4.31 -11.82 -15.05
N LYS A 7 -5.49 -11.38 -14.58
CA LYS A 7 -5.60 -10.13 -13.85
C LYS A 7 -4.78 -10.26 -12.55
N PRO A 8 -3.84 -9.34 -12.26
CA PRO A 8 -3.10 -9.35 -11.00
C PRO A 8 -4.03 -9.28 -9.78
N SER A 9 -3.80 -10.13 -8.78
CA SER A 9 -4.35 -9.94 -7.42
C SER A 9 -3.24 -9.43 -6.51
N PHE A 10 -3.50 -8.31 -5.82
CA PHE A 10 -2.62 -7.77 -4.79
C PHE A 10 -3.28 -7.98 -3.43
N LYS A 11 -2.48 -8.26 -2.40
CA LYS A 11 -2.98 -8.16 -1.03
C LYS A 11 -3.36 -6.70 -0.78
N PRO A 12 -4.53 -6.42 -0.20
CA PRO A 12 -4.92 -5.05 0.10
C PRO A 12 -3.90 -4.42 1.05
N TYR A 13 -3.46 -3.21 0.72
CA TYR A 13 -2.65 -2.39 1.62
C TYR A 13 -3.59 -1.58 2.50
N THR A 14 -3.83 -2.06 3.72
CA THR A 14 -4.73 -1.42 4.67
C THR A 14 -3.90 -0.75 5.76
N GLN A 15 -3.67 0.56 5.64
CA GLN A 15 -3.10 1.36 6.72
C GLN A 15 -4.16 1.69 7.79
N ALA A 16 -3.71 2.21 8.93
CA ALA A 16 -4.57 2.67 10.04
C ALA A 16 -5.58 1.60 10.52
N GLN A 17 -5.18 0.32 10.49
CA GLN A 17 -6.03 -0.76 11.00
C GLN A 17 -6.26 -0.56 12.50
N PRO A 18 -7.53 -0.57 12.96
CA PRO A 18 -7.82 -0.49 14.38
C PRO A 18 -7.21 -1.70 15.07
N SER A 19 -6.42 -1.45 16.11
CA SER A 19 -5.81 -2.50 16.92
C SER A 19 -6.33 -2.43 18.34
N LEU A 20 -6.39 -3.57 19.03
CA LEU A 20 -6.89 -3.63 20.40
C LEU A 20 -6.00 -2.83 21.36
N ILE A 21 -4.69 -2.71 21.06
CA ILE A 21 -3.69 -1.92 21.79
C ILE A 21 -2.51 -1.58 20.86
N PRO A 22 -2.14 -0.31 20.63
CA PRO A 22 -2.92 0.95 20.73
C PRO A 22 -3.98 1.10 19.62
N PRO A 23 -4.98 1.99 19.74
CA PRO A 23 -6.08 2.14 18.77
C PRO A 23 -5.59 2.34 17.33
N SER A 24 -4.49 3.07 17.16
CA SER A 24 -3.67 3.08 15.94
C SER A 24 -2.18 3.11 16.32
N TRP A 25 -1.35 2.42 15.54
CA TRP A 25 0.11 2.53 15.63
C TRP A 25 0.61 3.97 15.38
N ASP A 26 -0.18 4.79 14.68
CA ASP A 26 0.15 6.19 14.42
C ASP A 26 0.18 7.06 15.69
N GLU A 27 -0.49 6.63 16.75
CA GLU A 27 -0.48 7.35 18.04
C GLU A 27 0.87 7.24 18.74
N LEU A 28 1.65 6.20 18.44
CA LEU A 28 3.01 6.04 18.97
C LEU A 28 4.03 6.94 18.26
N ILE A 29 3.62 7.60 17.18
CA ILE A 29 4.49 8.47 16.38
C ILE A 29 4.27 9.92 16.86
N PRO A 30 5.30 10.63 17.36
CA PRO A 30 5.15 12.03 17.74
C PRO A 30 4.63 12.91 16.58
N ALA A 31 3.88 13.96 16.90
CA ALA A 31 3.27 14.85 15.89
C ALA A 31 4.30 15.50 14.94
N GLY A 32 5.50 15.81 15.45
CA GLY A 32 6.61 16.39 14.67
C GLY A 32 7.53 15.37 14.01
N HIS A 33 7.23 14.06 14.09
CA HIS A 33 8.14 13.04 13.58
C HIS A 33 8.20 13.02 12.05
N GLN A 34 9.42 12.96 11.49
CA GLN A 34 9.67 13.06 10.04
C GLN A 34 8.95 12.00 9.21
N VAL A 35 8.70 10.81 9.79
CA VAL A 35 7.93 9.73 9.12
C VAL A 35 6.54 10.18 8.67
N ARG A 36 5.91 11.16 9.33
CA ARG A 36 4.62 11.71 8.93
C ARG A 36 4.69 12.50 7.62
N VAL A 37 5.84 13.08 7.30
CA VAL A 37 6.09 13.72 6.00
C VAL A 37 6.24 12.64 4.93
N VAL A 38 7.04 11.61 5.22
CA VAL A 38 7.26 10.49 4.30
C VAL A 38 5.94 9.76 4.01
N ASN A 39 5.13 9.47 5.03
CA ASN A 39 3.84 8.80 4.85
C ASN A 39 2.91 9.61 3.94
N ARG A 40 2.80 10.93 4.16
CA ARG A 40 2.00 11.82 3.29
C ARG A 40 2.49 11.83 1.85
N ALA A 41 3.81 11.80 1.63
CA ALA A 41 4.37 11.73 0.29
C ALA A 41 4.02 10.41 -0.40
N VAL A 42 4.11 9.28 0.32
CA VAL A 42 3.77 7.94 -0.21
C VAL A 42 2.29 7.85 -0.59
N GLU A 43 1.39 8.36 0.25
CA GLU A 43 -0.06 8.34 0.01
C GLU A 43 -0.48 9.18 -1.22
N GLN A 44 0.39 10.07 -1.70
CA GLN A 44 0.14 10.92 -2.87
C GLN A 44 0.74 10.37 -4.17
N ILE A 45 1.41 9.21 -4.13
CA ILE A 45 2.03 8.60 -5.31
C ILE A 45 0.94 8.04 -6.24
N ASP A 46 0.94 8.50 -7.50
CA ASP A 46 0.14 7.87 -8.55
C ASP A 46 0.74 6.50 -8.93
N LEU A 47 0.01 5.43 -8.60
CA LEU A 47 0.42 4.06 -8.86
C LEU A 47 0.04 3.55 -10.27
N GLU A 48 -0.80 4.28 -11.03
CA GLU A 48 -1.23 3.86 -12.37
C GLU A 48 -0.08 3.47 -13.30
N PRO A 49 1.03 4.24 -13.40
CA PRO A 49 2.15 3.90 -14.27
C PRO A 49 2.86 2.59 -13.86
N LEU A 50 2.90 2.30 -12.56
CA LEU A 50 3.48 1.07 -12.00
C LEU A 50 2.58 -0.14 -12.28
N LEU A 51 1.28 0.01 -12.05
CA LEU A 51 0.29 -1.04 -12.28
C LEU A 51 0.22 -1.44 -13.75
N ARG A 52 0.32 -0.48 -14.69
CA ARG A 52 0.34 -0.76 -16.15
C ARG A 52 1.57 -1.55 -16.59
N LYS A 53 2.71 -1.38 -15.91
CA LYS A 53 3.96 -2.09 -16.21
C LYS A 53 4.04 -3.45 -15.52
N TYR A 54 3.14 -3.74 -14.58
CA TYR A 54 3.13 -4.98 -13.84
C TYR A 54 2.75 -6.14 -14.77
N LYS A 55 3.75 -6.99 -15.09
CA LYS A 55 3.62 -8.09 -16.06
C LYS A 55 2.68 -9.22 -15.60
N GLY A 56 2.20 -9.19 -14.36
CA GLY A 56 1.43 -10.29 -13.74
C GLY A 56 2.34 -11.28 -13.00
N GLY A 57 1.72 -12.27 -12.34
CA GLY A 57 2.45 -13.32 -11.59
C GLY A 57 2.25 -13.33 -10.08
N GLY A 58 1.38 -12.47 -9.53
CA GLY A 58 0.95 -12.57 -8.14
C GLY A 58 -0.01 -13.75 -7.97
N THR A 59 0.49 -14.88 -7.50
CA THR A 59 -0.36 -15.93 -6.94
C THR A 59 -0.71 -15.52 -5.52
N SER A 60 -2.00 -15.49 -5.19
CA SER A 60 -2.45 -15.48 -3.79
C SER A 60 -1.96 -16.73 -3.05
#